data_AF-A0A964X1Z3-F1
#
_entry.id   AF-A0A964X1Z3-F1
#
_cell.length_a   1.000
_cell.length_b   1.000
_cell.length_c   1.000
_cell.angle_alpha   90.00
_cell.angle_beta   90.00
_cell.angle_gamma   90.00
#
_symmetry.space_group_name_H-M   'P 1'
#
loop_
_entity.id
_entity.type
_entity.pdbx_description
1 polymer ?
#
loop_
_entity_poly.entity_id
_entity_poly.type
_entity_poly.pdbx_seq_one_letter_code
_entity_poly.pdbx_strand_id
1 'polypeptide(L)'
;EAGSGNGPTLSDGKTLFHADHGNKAGTGAVISGATLSAARLALRIQKGIEDRTIRVTPRNLLVPPALETTAEKWLASIAPATAADVNPFSGSLSLVVEPRLSSATRWHVTADPGEIDGLEFAYLSGAEGPQVESRSGWDVDGVEIRVILDFGAGFIDHRGWFMNAGA
;
A
#
# COMPACT_ATOMS: atom_id res chain seq x y z
N GLU A 1 -3.89 -11.05 -0.58
CA GLU A 1 -3.99 -10.59 -1.99
C GLU A 1 -4.75 -11.63 -2.82
N ALA A 2 -5.26 -11.28 -4.00
CA ALA A 2 -5.88 -12.23 -4.93
C ALA A 2 -5.22 -12.17 -6.32
N GLY A 3 -5.14 -13.30 -7.01
CA GLY A 3 -4.63 -13.40 -8.38
C GLY A 3 -3.15 -13.01 -8.54
N SER A 4 -2.84 -12.25 -9.58
CA SER A 4 -1.47 -11.81 -9.93
C SER A 4 -0.87 -10.77 -8.98
N GLY A 5 -1.65 -10.31 -7.99
CA GLY A 5 -1.29 -9.22 -7.06
C GLY A 5 -1.13 -7.87 -7.75
N ASN A 6 -1.81 -7.66 -8.88
CA ASN A 6 -1.90 -6.35 -9.54
C ASN A 6 -3.00 -5.45 -8.95
N GLY A 7 -3.72 -5.90 -7.92
CA GLY A 7 -4.82 -5.17 -7.31
C GLY A 7 -6.12 -5.19 -8.13
N PRO A 8 -7.16 -4.46 -7.69
CA PRO A 8 -8.45 -4.41 -8.37
C PRO A 8 -8.37 -3.64 -9.70
N THR A 9 -9.35 -3.85 -10.57
CA THR A 9 -9.54 -3.01 -11.77
C THR A 9 -10.14 -1.66 -11.37
N LEU A 10 -9.52 -0.57 -11.81
CA LEU A 10 -9.98 0.80 -11.56
C LEU A 10 -10.99 1.25 -12.63
N SER A 11 -11.51 2.46 -12.48
CA SER A 11 -12.50 3.06 -13.39
C SER A 11 -12.00 3.26 -14.83
N ASP A 12 -10.68 3.27 -15.04
CA ASP A 12 -10.02 3.32 -16.35
C ASP A 12 -9.93 1.95 -17.06
N GLY A 13 -10.45 0.88 -16.44
CA GLY A 13 -10.44 -0.47 -16.97
C GLY A 13 -9.11 -1.22 -16.81
N LYS A 14 -8.11 -0.63 -16.14
CA LYS A 14 -6.80 -1.25 -15.88
C LYS A 14 -6.69 -1.68 -14.42
N THR A 15 -5.86 -2.68 -14.15
CA THR A 15 -5.55 -3.07 -12.76
C THR A 15 -4.78 -1.95 -12.05
N LEU A 16 -4.96 -1.83 -10.74
CA LEU A 16 -4.27 -0.83 -9.89
C LEU A 16 -2.79 -0.71 -10.26
N PHE A 17 -2.08 -1.84 -10.30
CA PHE A 17 -0.68 -1.91 -10.75
C PHE A 17 -0.62 -2.32 -12.22
N HIS A 18 -0.23 -1.39 -13.08
CA HIS A 18 -0.17 -1.60 -14.52
C HIS A 18 1.02 -0.86 -15.15
N ALA A 19 1.53 -1.39 -16.27
CA ALA A 19 2.65 -0.76 -16.98
C ALA A 19 2.28 0.65 -17.47
N ASP A 20 1.08 0.81 -18.04
CA ASP A 20 0.57 2.11 -18.50
C ASP A 20 0.33 3.13 -17.38
N HIS A 21 0.17 2.68 -16.12
CA HIS A 21 0.10 3.58 -14.97
C HIS A 21 1.50 4.04 -14.53
N GLY A 22 2.56 3.47 -15.12
CA GLY A 22 3.95 3.75 -14.72
C GLY A 22 4.24 3.35 -13.27
N ASN A 23 3.42 2.48 -12.68
CA ASN A 23 3.39 2.23 -11.25
C ASN A 23 3.71 0.78 -10.88
N LYS A 24 4.30 0.05 -11.83
CA LYS A 24 4.69 -1.35 -11.68
C LYS A 24 6.10 -1.57 -12.24
N ALA A 25 6.94 -2.27 -11.49
CA ALA A 25 8.24 -2.70 -11.97
C ALA A 25 8.09 -3.63 -13.19
N GLY A 26 8.84 -3.34 -14.27
CA GLY A 26 8.83 -4.18 -15.47
C GLY A 26 9.31 -5.60 -15.21
N THR A 27 10.33 -5.74 -14.33
CA THR A 27 10.85 -7.03 -13.85
C THR A 27 10.86 -7.02 -12.33
N GLY A 28 10.42 -8.13 -11.73
CA GLY A 28 10.48 -8.34 -10.29
C GLY A 28 11.93 -8.42 -9.81
N ALA A 29 12.23 -7.77 -8.68
CA ALA A 29 13.56 -7.71 -8.11
C ALA A 29 13.52 -7.51 -6.59
N VAL A 30 14.58 -7.94 -5.90
CA VAL A 30 14.75 -7.75 -4.46
C VAL A 30 14.80 -6.27 -4.07
N ILE A 31 14.57 -5.99 -2.79
CA ILE A 31 14.77 -4.65 -2.22
C ILE A 31 16.26 -4.30 -2.29
N SER A 32 16.58 -3.19 -2.95
CA SER A 32 17.94 -2.69 -3.15
C SER A 32 17.92 -1.18 -3.42
N GLY A 33 19.07 -0.53 -3.32
CA GLY A 33 19.19 0.89 -3.68
C GLY A 33 18.75 1.20 -5.12
N ALA A 34 19.01 0.31 -6.07
CA ALA A 34 18.59 0.47 -7.47
C ALA A 34 17.07 0.36 -7.63
N THR A 35 16.46 -0.66 -7.01
CA THR A 35 15.02 -0.89 -7.12
C THR A 35 14.19 0.14 -6.34
N LEU A 36 14.68 0.59 -5.18
CA LEU A 36 14.08 1.70 -4.43
C LEU A 36 14.23 3.04 -5.16
N SER A 37 15.35 3.25 -5.85
CA SER A 37 15.54 4.44 -6.71
C SER A 37 14.58 4.44 -7.89
N ALA A 38 14.37 3.29 -8.53
CA ALA A 38 13.39 3.13 -9.59
C ALA A 38 11.95 3.39 -9.09
N ALA A 39 11.58 2.87 -7.92
CA ALA A 39 10.28 3.14 -7.29
C ALA A 39 10.10 4.63 -6.95
N ARG A 40 11.14 5.26 -6.38
CA ARG A 40 11.15 6.70 -6.08
C ARG A 40 10.95 7.53 -7.34
N LEU A 41 11.65 7.19 -8.44
CA LEU A 41 11.51 7.87 -9.71
C LEU A 41 10.11 7.68 -10.28
N ALA A 42 9.60 6.45 -10.32
CA ALA A 42 8.29 6.11 -10.86
C ALA A 42 7.16 6.91 -10.21
N LEU A 43 7.22 7.10 -8.89
CA LEU A 43 6.27 7.96 -8.18
C LEU A 43 6.49 9.44 -8.53
N ARG A 44 7.73 9.93 -8.50
CA ARG A 44 8.05 11.36 -8.74
C ARG A 44 7.72 11.85 -10.15
N ILE A 45 7.62 10.95 -11.15
CA ILE A 45 7.28 11.29 -12.54
C ILE A 45 5.79 11.09 -12.87
N GLN A 46 4.98 10.69 -11.89
CA GLN A 46 3.54 10.50 -12.10
C GLN A 46 2.88 11.77 -12.64
N LYS A 47 1.89 11.55 -13.50
CA LYS A 47 1.14 12.62 -14.15
C LYS A 47 -0.31 12.61 -13.68
N GLY A 48 -0.85 13.80 -13.48
CA GLY A 48 -2.26 14.01 -13.20
C GLY A 48 -3.12 13.87 -14.45
N ILE A 49 -4.41 14.17 -14.31
CA ILE A 49 -5.42 14.04 -15.37
C ILE A 49 -5.09 14.88 -16.60
N GLU A 50 -4.44 16.04 -16.42
CA GLU A 50 -4.07 16.96 -17.50
C GLU A 50 -2.67 16.70 -18.08
N ASP A 51 -2.11 15.51 -17.87
CA ASP A 51 -0.75 15.13 -18.32
C ASP A 51 0.38 16.00 -17.72
N ARG A 52 0.07 16.73 -16.64
CA ARG A 52 1.03 17.53 -15.88
C ARG A 52 1.64 16.69 -14.76
N THR A 53 2.95 16.82 -14.54
CA THR A 53 3.63 16.16 -13.42
C THR A 53 3.04 16.63 -12.11
N ILE A 54 2.64 15.67 -11.28
CA ILE A 54 2.15 15.93 -9.93
C ILE A 54 3.22 15.58 -8.91
N ARG A 55 3.14 16.25 -7.76
CA ARG A 55 4.06 15.97 -6.67
C ARG A 55 3.58 14.71 -5.96
N VAL A 56 4.32 13.61 -6.15
CA VAL A 56 4.11 12.35 -5.43
C VAL A 56 5.38 12.05 -4.65
N THR A 57 5.32 12.19 -3.34
CA THR A 57 6.47 11.96 -2.46
C THR A 57 6.40 10.56 -1.88
N PRO A 58 7.34 9.66 -2.22
CA PRO A 58 7.42 8.34 -1.59
C PRO A 58 7.61 8.50 -0.08
N ARG A 59 6.81 7.77 0.71
CA ARG A 59 6.79 7.88 2.17
C ARG A 59 6.90 6.54 2.87
N ASN A 60 6.27 5.49 2.34
CA ASN A 60 6.24 4.19 3.01
C ASN A 60 6.80 3.09 2.13
N LEU A 61 7.54 2.18 2.74
CA LEU A 61 7.91 0.88 2.18
C LEU A 61 7.00 -0.17 2.82
N LEU A 62 6.03 -0.67 2.05
CA LEU A 62 5.06 -1.66 2.50
C LEU A 62 5.51 -3.06 2.07
N VAL A 63 5.67 -3.96 3.05
CA VAL A 63 6.22 -5.30 2.84
C VAL A 63 5.40 -6.39 3.55
N PRO A 64 5.44 -7.64 3.05
CA PRO A 64 5.00 -8.81 3.79
C PRO A 64 5.97 -9.13 4.94
N PRO A 65 5.53 -9.90 5.96
CA PRO A 65 6.40 -10.31 7.07
C PRO A 65 7.70 -11.00 6.63
N ALA A 66 7.67 -11.74 5.51
CA ALA A 66 8.83 -12.43 4.96
C ALA A 66 9.99 -11.49 4.55
N LEU A 67 9.71 -10.21 4.27
CA LEU A 67 10.69 -9.22 3.86
C LEU A 67 11.04 -8.20 4.96
N GLU A 68 10.41 -8.30 6.13
CA GLU A 68 10.55 -7.35 7.24
C GLU A 68 12.02 -7.11 7.59
N THR A 69 12.78 -8.16 7.91
CA THR A 69 14.21 -8.06 8.25
C THR A 69 15.06 -7.47 7.12
N THR A 70 14.71 -7.75 5.86
CA THR A 70 15.42 -7.19 4.71
C THR A 70 15.14 -5.69 4.58
N ALA A 71 13.89 -5.29 4.78
CA ALA A 71 13.47 -3.90 4.73
C ALA A 71 14.05 -3.09 5.89
N GLU A 72 14.07 -3.64 7.12
CA GLU A 72 14.71 -3.02 8.28
C GLU A 72 16.19 -2.72 8.02
N LYS A 73 16.94 -3.67 7.45
CA LYS A 73 18.34 -3.46 7.07
C LYS A 73 18.53 -2.30 6.10
N TRP A 74 17.64 -2.18 5.11
CA TRP A 74 17.69 -1.10 4.11
C TRP A 74 17.18 0.25 4.62
N LEU A 75 16.44 0.28 5.72
CA LEU A 75 15.96 1.52 6.34
C LEU A 75 16.78 1.93 7.57
N ALA A 76 17.65 1.05 8.06
CA ALA A 76 18.55 1.32 9.15
C ALA A 76 19.48 2.50 8.82
N SER A 77 19.60 3.42 9.79
CA SER A 77 20.55 4.52 9.71
C SER A 77 21.92 4.06 10.17
N ILE A 78 22.88 4.04 9.25
CA ILE A 78 24.28 3.72 9.50
C ILE A 78 25.16 4.87 9.03
N ALA A 79 26.25 5.13 9.74
CA ALA A 79 27.25 6.11 9.31
C ALA A 79 28.22 5.42 8.32
N PRO A 80 28.18 5.76 7.02
CA PRO A 80 29.05 5.13 6.04
C PRO A 80 30.48 5.69 6.13
N ALA A 81 31.47 4.86 5.84
CA ALA A 81 32.87 5.30 5.78
C ALA A 81 33.17 6.15 4.54
N THR A 82 32.41 5.98 3.46
CA THR A 82 32.56 6.74 2.21
C THR A 82 31.22 7.30 1.75
N ALA A 83 31.25 8.38 0.96
CA ALA A 83 30.04 8.96 0.37
C ALA A 83 29.33 8.00 -0.61
N ALA A 84 30.06 7.05 -1.21
CA ALA A 84 29.50 6.07 -2.14
C ALA A 84 28.59 5.04 -1.44
N ASP A 85 28.81 4.80 -0.15
CA ASP A 85 28.05 3.83 0.64
C ASP A 85 26.86 4.47 1.38
N VAL A 86 26.60 5.77 1.16
CA VAL A 86 25.49 6.48 1.79
C VAL A 86 24.17 5.90 1.28
N ASN A 87 23.34 5.41 2.20
CA ASN A 87 21.98 5.01 1.93
C ASN A 87 21.03 6.23 1.92
N PRO A 88 20.50 6.65 0.76
CA PRO A 88 19.63 7.81 0.65
C PRO A 88 18.17 7.52 1.07
N PHE A 89 17.87 6.27 1.47
CA PHE A 89 16.51 5.86 1.86
C PHE A 89 16.31 5.86 3.37
N SER A 90 17.38 5.75 4.16
CA SER A 90 17.35 5.88 5.61
C SER A 90 16.67 7.19 6.03
N GLY A 91 15.64 7.09 6.88
CA GLY A 91 14.85 8.23 7.37
C GLY A 91 13.91 8.88 6.34
N SER A 92 13.98 8.50 5.06
CA SER A 92 13.07 9.01 4.01
C SER A 92 11.83 8.15 3.83
N LEU A 93 11.93 6.84 4.09
CA LEU A 93 10.85 5.88 4.00
C LEU A 93 10.56 5.29 5.39
N SER A 94 9.29 5.15 5.73
CA SER A 94 8.82 4.40 6.90
C SER A 94 8.50 2.97 6.52
N LEU A 95 8.91 2.00 7.34
CA LEU A 95 8.53 0.60 7.16
C LEU A 95 7.07 0.41 7.58
N VAL A 96 6.29 -0.28 6.75
CA VAL A 96 4.96 -0.79 7.10
C VAL A 96 4.94 -2.28 6.78
N VAL A 97 4.62 -3.10 7.79
CA VAL A 97 4.52 -4.55 7.63
C VAL A 97 3.05 -4.94 7.69
N GLU A 98 2.52 -5.54 6.62
CA GLU A 98 1.13 -5.99 6.58
C GLU A 98 1.07 -7.53 6.52
N PRO A 99 0.62 -8.19 7.60
CA PRO A 99 0.61 -9.64 7.70
C PRO A 99 -0.34 -10.33 6.69
N ARG A 100 -1.33 -9.61 6.15
CA ARG A 100 -2.29 -10.15 5.16
C ARG A 100 -1.74 -10.14 3.73
N LEU A 101 -0.53 -9.62 3.49
CA LEU A 101 0.14 -9.75 2.20
C LEU A 101 0.65 -11.20 2.04
N SER A 102 0.07 -11.92 1.09
CA SER A 102 0.29 -13.35 0.89
C SER A 102 1.54 -13.68 0.07
N SER A 103 2.04 -12.74 -0.74
CA SER A 103 3.29 -12.93 -1.47
C SER A 103 4.47 -12.71 -0.54
N ALA A 104 5.43 -13.64 -0.52
CA ALA A 104 6.63 -13.53 0.29
C ALA A 104 7.71 -12.61 -0.34
N THR A 105 7.56 -12.23 -1.60
CA THR A 105 8.59 -11.50 -2.36
C THR A 105 8.12 -10.12 -2.85
N ARG A 106 6.80 -9.90 -2.97
CA ARG A 106 6.24 -8.65 -3.45
C ARG A 106 6.38 -7.54 -2.41
N TRP A 107 6.74 -6.35 -2.86
CA TRP A 107 6.81 -5.16 -2.00
C TRP A 107 6.31 -3.94 -2.74
N HIS A 108 5.92 -2.93 -1.97
CA HIS A 108 5.28 -1.72 -2.48
C HIS A 108 5.92 -0.47 -1.89
N VAL A 109 5.89 0.62 -2.64
CA VAL A 109 6.23 1.95 -2.14
C VAL A 109 5.01 2.82 -2.31
N THR A 110 4.58 3.48 -1.23
CA THR A 110 3.40 4.35 -1.24
C THR A 110 3.79 5.78 -0.96
N ALA A 111 3.02 6.69 -1.55
CA ALA A 111 3.09 8.11 -1.25
C ALA A 111 2.53 8.41 0.15
N ASP A 112 2.70 9.65 0.60
CA ASP A 112 2.00 10.14 1.78
C ASP A 112 0.49 10.18 1.50
N PRO A 113 -0.35 9.48 2.30
CA PRO A 113 -1.81 9.55 2.14
C PRO A 113 -2.35 10.98 2.27
N GLY A 114 -1.65 11.88 2.98
CA GLY A 114 -2.04 13.29 3.04
C GLY A 114 -1.71 14.10 1.79
N GLU A 115 -0.95 13.54 0.83
CA GLU A 115 -0.63 14.16 -0.46
C GLU A 115 -1.49 13.57 -1.59
N ILE A 116 -1.67 12.24 -1.60
CA ILE A 116 -2.50 11.54 -2.59
C ILE A 116 -3.31 10.45 -1.90
N ASP A 117 -4.63 10.57 -2.01
CA ASP A 117 -5.58 9.55 -1.57
C ASP A 117 -5.51 8.35 -2.52
N GLY A 118 -4.83 7.28 -2.10
CA GLY A 118 -4.70 6.06 -2.89
C GLY A 118 -5.70 4.98 -2.50
N LEU A 119 -5.68 4.60 -1.22
CA LEU A 119 -6.59 3.61 -0.62
C LEU A 119 -7.49 4.33 0.38
N GLU A 120 -8.80 4.25 0.16
CA GLU A 120 -9.80 4.91 1.00
C GLU A 120 -10.73 3.87 1.63
N PHE A 121 -11.24 4.18 2.81
CA PHE A 121 -12.32 3.44 3.45
C PHE A 121 -13.43 4.40 3.86
N ALA A 122 -14.66 3.91 3.86
CA ALA A 122 -15.85 4.68 4.19
C ALA A 122 -16.84 3.82 4.98
N TYR A 123 -17.63 4.51 5.80
CA TYR A 123 -18.78 3.94 6.51
C TYR A 123 -20.08 4.53 5.95
N LEU A 124 -21.20 3.86 6.23
CA LEU A 124 -22.51 4.42 5.94
C LEU A 124 -22.76 5.66 6.83
N SER A 125 -23.21 6.76 6.21
CA SER A 125 -23.53 7.98 6.94
C SER A 125 -24.60 7.71 8.01
N GLY A 126 -24.30 8.11 9.25
CA GLY A 126 -25.15 7.83 10.42
C GLY A 126 -24.93 6.45 11.06
N ALA A 127 -24.04 5.62 10.53
CA ALA A 127 -23.68 4.30 11.05
C ALA A 127 -22.15 4.05 10.95
N GLU A 128 -21.36 4.94 11.55
CA GLU A 128 -19.88 4.97 11.46
C GLU A 128 -19.15 3.90 12.28
N GLY A 129 -19.83 2.79 12.58
CA GLY A 129 -19.28 1.70 13.37
C GLY A 129 -20.27 0.55 13.58
N PRO A 130 -19.84 -0.51 14.27
CA PRO A 130 -20.69 -1.67 14.51
C PRO A 130 -21.95 -1.30 15.30
N GLN A 131 -23.11 -1.56 14.72
CA GLN A 131 -24.41 -1.40 15.37
C GLN A 131 -24.79 -2.71 16.04
N VAL A 132 -25.06 -2.67 17.34
CA VAL A 132 -25.37 -3.86 18.15
C VAL A 132 -26.83 -3.83 18.57
N GLU A 133 -27.59 -4.83 18.14
CA GLU A 133 -28.96 -5.07 18.56
C GLU A 133 -28.98 -6.34 19.42
N SER A 134 -29.68 -6.31 20.56
CA SER A 134 -29.85 -7.49 21.41
C SER A 134 -31.32 -7.77 21.72
N ARG A 135 -31.68 -9.04 21.75
CA ARG A 135 -33.03 -9.52 22.04
C ARG A 135 -32.95 -10.72 22.99
N SER A 136 -33.73 -10.69 24.07
CA SER A 136 -33.95 -11.88 24.90
C SER A 136 -34.91 -12.84 24.21
N GLY A 137 -34.57 -14.14 24.23
CA GLY A 137 -35.39 -15.21 23.66
C GLY A 137 -36.65 -15.49 24.49
N TRP A 138 -37.75 -15.84 23.80
CA TRP A 138 -38.98 -16.28 24.46
C TRP A 138 -39.07 -17.82 24.55
N ASP A 139 -38.58 -18.52 23.52
CA ASP A 139 -38.59 -19.99 23.44
C ASP A 139 -37.35 -20.64 24.07
N VAL A 140 -36.30 -19.85 24.31
CA VAL A 140 -35.03 -20.29 24.90
C VAL A 140 -34.48 -19.20 25.81
N ASP A 141 -34.00 -19.60 26.99
CA ASP A 141 -33.35 -18.71 27.95
C ASP A 141 -31.95 -18.33 27.44
N GLY A 142 -31.91 -17.27 26.62
CA GLY A 142 -30.70 -16.79 25.96
C GLY A 142 -30.89 -15.38 25.40
N VAL A 143 -29.77 -14.73 25.08
CA VAL A 143 -29.74 -13.42 24.41
C VAL A 143 -29.20 -13.59 23.01
N GLU A 144 -29.98 -13.20 22.02
CA GLU A 144 -29.54 -13.06 20.64
C GLU A 144 -28.87 -11.69 20.48
N ILE A 145 -27.69 -11.66 19.88
CA ILE A 145 -26.96 -10.43 19.58
C ILE A 145 -26.73 -10.39 18.06
N ARG A 146 -27.18 -9.30 17.44
CA ARG A 146 -26.94 -9.00 16.03
C ARG A 146 -25.99 -7.82 15.94
N VAL A 147 -24.95 -7.95 15.12
CA VAL A 147 -24.01 -6.87 14.82
C VAL A 147 -24.08 -6.56 13.33
N ILE A 148 -24.31 -5.30 12.99
CA ILE A 148 -24.33 -4.79 11.61
C ILE A 148 -23.19 -3.80 11.45
N LEU A 149 -22.42 -3.93 10.38
CA LEU A 149 -21.40 -2.96 10.00
C LEU A 149 -21.42 -2.76 8.49
N ASP A 150 -21.78 -1.54 8.09
CA ASP A 150 -21.68 -1.10 6.70
C ASP A 150 -20.31 -0.45 6.49
N PHE A 151 -19.43 -1.16 5.78
CA PHE A 151 -18.05 -0.74 5.52
C PHE A 151 -17.68 -0.98 4.07
N GLY A 152 -17.07 0.02 3.44
CA GLY A 152 -16.47 -0.08 2.12
C GLY A 152 -15.01 0.34 2.16
N ALA A 153 -14.16 -0.33 1.38
CA ALA A 153 -12.80 0.09 1.14
C ALA A 153 -12.42 -0.17 -0.32
N GLY A 154 -11.62 0.72 -0.89
CA GLY A 154 -11.26 0.65 -2.30
C GLY A 154 -10.11 1.57 -2.66
N PHE A 155 -9.47 1.26 -3.78
CA PHE A 155 -8.46 2.14 -4.37
C PHE A 155 -9.14 3.17 -5.25
N ILE A 156 -8.79 4.44 -5.05
CA ILE A 156 -9.36 5.56 -5.81
C ILE A 156 -8.34 6.14 -6.80
N ASP A 157 -7.04 6.10 -6.48
CA ASP A 157 -5.96 6.58 -7.34
C ASP A 157 -4.77 5.61 -7.34
N HIS A 158 -4.27 5.28 -8.55
CA HIS A 158 -3.10 4.43 -8.75
C HIS A 158 -1.77 5.17 -8.58
N ARG A 159 -1.77 6.50 -8.72
CA ARG A 159 -0.55 7.32 -8.82
C ARG A 159 0.25 7.36 -7.52
N GLY A 160 -0.42 7.15 -6.38
CA GLY A 160 0.21 7.12 -5.06
C GLY A 160 0.91 5.80 -4.73
N TRP A 161 0.87 4.80 -5.59
CA TRP A 161 1.29 3.43 -5.25
C TRP A 161 2.18 2.83 -6.33
N PHE A 162 3.34 2.30 -5.94
CA PHE A 162 4.23 1.55 -6.82
C PHE A 162 4.40 0.11 -6.33
N MET A 163 4.40 -0.86 -7.24
CA MET A 163 4.60 -2.29 -6.92
C MET A 163 5.82 -2.88 -7.63
N ASN A 164 6.57 -3.69 -6.89
CA ASN A 164 7.57 -4.61 -7.44
C ASN A 164 7.19 -6.04 -7.06
N ALA A 165 7.17 -6.94 -8.05
CA ALA A 165 6.77 -8.33 -7.87
C ALA A 165 7.76 -9.15 -6.99
N GLY A 166 8.96 -8.62 -6.73
CA GLY A 166 10.01 -9.35 -6.03
C GLY A 166 10.76 -10.33 -6.93
N ALA A 167 11.81 -10.93 -6.37
CA ALA A 167 12.55 -12.05 -6.98
C ALA A 167 12.47 -13.26 -6.06
#